data_AF-A0A419E7N9-F1
#
_entry.id   AF-A0A419E7N9-F1
#
_cell.length_a   1.000
_cell.length_b   1.000
_cell.length_c   1.000
_cell.angle_alpha   90.00
_cell.angle_beta   90.00
_cell.angle_gamma   90.00
#
_symmetry.space_group_name_H-M   'P 1'
#
loop_
_entity.id
_entity.type
_entity.pdbx_description
1 polymer ?
#
loop_
_entity_poly.entity_id
_entity_poly.type
_entity_poly.pdbx_seq_one_letter_code
_entity_poly.pdbx_strand_id
1 'polypeptide(L)'
;MELYRSRLHEMHQEYGQYTERDAAADFARYLHGQSTDNMLELRYTDRRRVHNLKYYTWVEQQGKTYEEIQQQWYQDDYWSGIRKQADEIDELIVEFNKEVGLM
;
A
#
# COMPACT_ATOMS: atom_id res chain seq x y z
N MET A 1 -6.76 -5.52 -15.61
CA MET A 1 -5.39 -5.94 -15.98
C MET A 1 -4.98 -5.56 -17.40
N GLU A 2 -5.90 -5.25 -18.32
CA GLU A 2 -5.53 -4.88 -19.70
C GLU A 2 -4.85 -3.51 -19.83
N LEU A 3 -5.14 -2.55 -18.94
CA LEU A 3 -4.55 -1.21 -18.92
C LEU A 3 -3.02 -1.22 -18.83
N TYR A 4 -2.45 -2.20 -18.13
CA TYR A 4 -0.98 -2.33 -18.04
C TYR A 4 -0.36 -2.74 -19.37
N ARG A 5 -1.05 -3.56 -20.16
CA ARG A 5 -0.53 -4.05 -21.45
C ARG A 5 -0.57 -2.99 -22.55
N SER A 6 -1.65 -2.21 -22.63
CA SER A 6 -1.73 -1.08 -23.56
C SER A 6 -0.67 -0.04 -23.25
N ARG A 7 -0.44 0.25 -21.96
CA ARG A 7 0.58 1.21 -21.54
C ARG A 7 1.99 0.76 -21.90
N LEU A 8 2.30 -0.53 -21.76
CA LEU A 8 3.60 -1.07 -22.19
C LEU A 8 3.81 -0.91 -23.70
N HIS A 9 2.77 -1.12 -24.50
CA HIS A 9 2.84 -0.90 -25.94
C HIS A 9 3.14 0.56 -26.29
N GLU A 10 2.40 1.50 -25.70
CA GLU A 10 2.63 2.95 -25.86
C GLU A 10 4.06 3.33 -25.45
N MET A 11 4.52 2.86 -24.29
CA MET A 11 5.87 3.15 -23.80
C MET A 11 6.95 2.56 -24.70
N HIS A 12 6.73 1.35 -25.26
CA HIS A 12 7.66 0.78 -26.23
C HIS A 12 7.69 1.53 -27.56
N GLN A 13 6.58 2.12 -28.00
CA GLN A 13 6.55 2.98 -29.18
C GLN A 13 7.30 4.30 -28.95
N GLU A 14 7.15 4.89 -27.76
CA GLU A 14 7.72 6.20 -27.45
C GLU A 14 9.21 6.13 -27.03
N TYR A 15 9.57 5.12 -26.23
CA TYR A 15 10.89 5.00 -25.59
C TYR A 15 11.70 3.78 -26.07
N GLY A 16 11.10 2.88 -26.86
CA GLY A 16 11.73 1.63 -27.27
C GLY A 16 11.54 0.49 -26.26
N GLN A 17 12.07 -0.69 -26.59
CA GLN A 17 12.00 -1.85 -25.69
C GLN A 17 12.80 -1.59 -24.42
N TYR A 18 12.21 -1.94 -23.27
CA TYR A 18 12.91 -1.83 -21.99
C TYR A 18 14.04 -2.86 -21.90
N THR A 19 15.26 -2.40 -21.67
CA THR A 19 16.46 -3.25 -21.64
C THR A 19 17.00 -3.44 -20.23
N GLU A 20 17.89 -4.41 -20.05
CA GLU A 20 18.62 -4.58 -18.78
C GLU A 20 19.43 -3.34 -18.39
N ARG A 21 19.89 -2.56 -19.37
CA ARG A 21 20.60 -1.30 -19.10
C ARG A 21 19.66 -0.24 -18.53
N ASP A 22 18.44 -0.16 -19.03
CA ASP A 22 17.40 0.73 -18.50
C ASP A 22 17.05 0.31 -17.07
N ALA A 23 16.89 -0.99 -16.84
CA ALA A 23 16.67 -1.56 -15.50
C ALA A 23 17.79 -1.18 -14.53
N ALA A 24 19.06 -1.30 -14.93
CA ALA A 24 20.19 -0.92 -14.09
C ALA A 24 20.20 0.59 -13.78
N ALA A 25 19.86 1.43 -14.75
CA ALA A 25 19.80 2.88 -14.58
C ALA A 25 18.66 3.29 -13.64
N ASP A 26 17.46 2.72 -13.82
CA ASP A 26 16.29 2.99 -12.98
C ASP A 26 16.50 2.48 -11.56
N PHE A 27 17.09 1.30 -11.40
CA PHE A 27 17.43 0.73 -10.10
C PHE A 27 18.41 1.64 -9.36
N ALA A 28 19.47 2.10 -10.02
CA ALA A 28 20.43 3.02 -9.43
C ALA A 28 19.79 4.36 -9.07
N ARG A 29 18.96 4.93 -9.95
CA ARG A 29 18.41 6.28 -9.79
C ARG A 29 17.20 6.35 -8.86
N TYR A 30 16.19 5.52 -9.09
CA TYR A 30 14.89 5.64 -8.43
C TYR A 30 14.76 4.76 -7.19
N LEU A 31 15.46 3.61 -7.14
CA LEU A 31 15.47 2.78 -5.94
C LEU A 31 16.61 3.16 -5.02
N HIS A 32 17.86 3.08 -5.50
CA HIS A 32 19.03 3.39 -4.67
C HIS A 32 19.29 4.88 -4.50
N GLY A 33 18.92 5.70 -5.48
CA GLY A 33 19.07 7.15 -5.42
C GLY A 33 17.98 7.84 -4.59
N GLN A 34 17.03 7.10 -4.02
CA GLN A 34 15.98 7.69 -3.19
C GLN A 34 16.57 8.25 -1.90
N SER A 35 16.46 9.57 -1.75
CA SER A 35 16.89 10.31 -0.55
C SER A 35 15.70 10.69 0.32
N THR A 36 16.00 11.36 1.44
CA THR A 36 15.02 11.94 2.36
C THR A 36 14.61 13.37 1.98
N ASP A 37 15.02 13.90 0.83
CA ASP A 37 14.78 15.30 0.45
C ASP A 37 13.28 15.65 0.38
N ASN A 38 12.43 14.65 0.09
CA ASN A 38 10.97 14.76 0.07
C ASN A 38 10.29 14.04 1.25
N MET A 39 11.06 13.62 2.27
CA MET A 39 10.52 12.97 3.46
C MET A 39 9.95 14.01 4.42
N LEU A 40 8.70 13.84 4.84
CA LEU A 40 8.09 14.65 5.89
C LEU A 40 8.08 13.86 7.21
N GLU A 41 8.92 14.25 8.16
CA GLU A 41 8.81 13.78 9.53
C GLU A 41 7.56 14.38 10.20
N LEU A 42 6.61 13.51 10.57
CA LEU A 42 5.33 13.95 11.10
C LEU A 42 5.42 14.28 12.58
N ARG A 43 5.15 15.55 12.92
CA ARG A 43 4.82 15.96 14.29
C ARG A 43 3.43 15.47 14.66
N TYR A 44 3.08 15.61 15.94
CA TYR A 44 1.75 15.18 16.44
C TYR A 44 0.59 15.78 15.63
N THR A 45 0.65 17.07 15.30
CA THR A 45 -0.37 17.76 14.49
C THR A 45 -0.47 17.21 13.08
N ASP A 46 0.66 16.85 12.48
CA ASP A 46 0.71 16.27 11.14
C ASP A 46 0.11 14.86 11.13
N ARG A 47 0.44 14.05 12.15
CA ARG A 47 -0.17 12.74 12.37
C ARG A 47 -1.69 12.85 12.55
N ARG A 48 -2.14 13.82 13.34
CA ARG A 48 -3.58 14.04 13.58
C ARG A 48 -4.30 14.49 12.31
N ARG A 49 -3.67 15.31 11.48
CA ARG A 49 -4.20 15.69 10.16
C ARG A 49 -4.38 14.46 9.28
N VAL A 50 -3.37 13.60 9.17
CA VAL A 50 -3.44 12.36 8.39
C VAL A 50 -4.52 11.42 8.95
N HIS A 51 -4.62 11.29 10.27
CA HIS A 51 -5.65 10.51 10.92
C HIS A 51 -7.06 10.96 10.52
N ASN A 52 -7.31 12.27 10.52
CA ASN A 52 -8.61 12.84 10.16
C ASN A 52 -9.00 12.60 8.69
N LEU A 53 -8.04 12.36 7.79
CA LEU A 53 -8.34 12.05 6.39
C LEU A 53 -9.13 10.74 6.23
N LYS A 54 -9.06 9.83 7.21
CA LYS A 54 -9.81 8.57 7.21
C LYS A 54 -11.31 8.78 7.31
N TYR A 55 -11.78 9.90 7.85
CA TYR A 55 -13.21 10.15 8.02
C TYR A 55 -13.95 10.04 6.68
N TYR A 56 -13.47 10.76 5.66
CA TYR A 56 -14.11 10.80 4.36
C TYR A 56 -14.12 9.44 3.67
N THR A 57 -12.97 8.78 3.61
CA THR A 57 -12.84 7.54 2.84
C THR A 57 -13.35 6.31 3.60
N TRP A 58 -13.17 6.25 4.92
CA TRP A 58 -13.48 5.03 5.68
C TRP A 58 -14.88 5.08 6.28
N VAL A 59 -15.27 6.21 6.88
CA VAL A 59 -16.61 6.35 7.47
C VAL A 59 -17.64 6.53 6.38
N GLU A 60 -17.52 7.59 5.58
CA GLU A 60 -18.58 7.96 4.64
C GLU A 60 -18.68 6.98 3.46
N GLN A 61 -17.56 6.46 2.96
CA GLN A 61 -17.57 5.62 1.75
C GLN A 61 -17.48 4.12 2.03
N GLN A 62 -16.77 3.69 3.07
CA GLN A 62 -16.54 2.25 3.35
C GLN A 62 -17.33 1.73 4.55
N GLY A 63 -18.18 2.56 5.17
CA GLY A 63 -19.09 2.14 6.25
C GLY A 63 -18.40 1.83 7.57
N LYS A 64 -17.18 2.31 7.80
CA LYS A 64 -16.51 2.22 9.09
C LYS A 64 -17.16 3.15 10.12
N THR A 65 -17.07 2.81 11.40
CA THR A 65 -17.62 3.69 12.44
C THR A 65 -16.62 4.78 12.82
N TYR A 66 -17.13 5.92 13.27
CA TYR A 66 -16.27 7.00 13.77
C TYR A 66 -15.51 6.53 15.02
N GLU A 67 -16.17 5.74 15.87
CA GLU A 67 -15.60 5.13 17.07
C GLU A 67 -14.41 4.23 16.74
N GLU A 68 -14.50 3.39 15.70
CA GLU A 68 -13.38 2.55 15.25
C GLU A 68 -12.18 3.39 14.83
N ILE A 69 -12.41 4.51 14.14
CA ILE A 69 -11.32 5.43 13.80
C ILE A 69 -10.74 6.05 15.08
N GLN A 70 -11.55 6.52 16.03
CA GLN A 70 -11.01 7.06 17.28
C GLN A 70 -10.19 6.02 18.07
N GLN A 71 -10.61 4.74 18.07
CA GLN A 71 -9.84 3.65 18.67
C GLN A 71 -8.46 3.51 18.02
N GLN A 72 -8.34 3.62 16.70
CA GLN A 72 -7.04 3.62 16.01
C GLN A 72 -6.06 4.70 16.48
N TRP A 73 -6.56 5.77 17.12
CA TRP A 73 -5.76 6.86 17.65
C TRP A 73 -5.48 6.74 19.14
N TYR A 74 -6.48 6.38 19.94
CA TYR A 74 -6.39 6.39 21.42
C TYR A 74 -6.11 5.03 22.04
N GLN A 75 -6.36 3.94 21.32
CA GLN A 75 -6.10 2.59 21.81
C GLN A 75 -4.69 2.16 21.38
N ASP A 76 -3.75 2.18 22.33
CA ASP A 76 -2.33 1.90 22.09
C ASP A 76 -2.08 0.54 21.44
N ASP A 77 -2.89 -0.46 21.79
CA ASP A 77 -2.73 -1.82 21.30
C ASP A 77 -3.49 -2.11 20.01
N TYR A 78 -4.30 -1.18 19.49
CA TYR A 78 -5.19 -1.40 18.34
C TYR A 78 -4.44 -2.03 17.15
N TRP A 79 -3.35 -1.40 16.71
CA TRP A 79 -2.57 -1.88 15.58
C TRP A 79 -1.72 -3.11 15.91
N SER A 80 -1.23 -3.19 17.15
CA SER A 80 -0.40 -4.32 17.58
C SER A 80 -1.21 -5.61 17.70
N GLY A 81 -2.48 -5.51 18.10
CA GLY A 81 -3.41 -6.64 18.19
C GLY A 81 -3.75 -7.23 16.82
N ILE A 82 -3.94 -6.37 15.81
CA ILE A 82 -4.19 -6.81 14.42
C ILE A 82 -3.02 -7.65 13.89
N ARG A 83 -1.77 -7.24 14.17
CA ARG A 83 -0.58 -7.99 13.69
C ARG A 83 -0.50 -9.41 14.24
N LYS A 84 -1.15 -9.71 15.37
CA LYS A 84 -1.17 -11.06 15.95
C LYS A 84 -2.02 -12.05 15.16
N GLN A 85 -2.86 -11.56 14.24
CA GLN A 85 -3.73 -12.40 13.40
C GLN A 85 -3.04 -12.84 12.10
N ALA A 86 -1.77 -12.47 11.88
CA ALA A 86 -1.07 -12.76 10.63
C ALA A 86 -1.03 -14.27 10.32
N ASP A 87 -0.66 -15.10 11.30
CA ASP A 87 -0.56 -16.56 11.11
C ASP A 87 -1.93 -17.20 10.82
N GLU A 88 -2.99 -16.75 11.50
CA GLU A 88 -4.37 -17.22 11.26
C GLU A 88 -4.87 -16.81 9.87
N ILE A 89 -4.57 -15.58 9.43
CA ILE A 89 -4.90 -15.11 8.08
C ILE A 89 -4.16 -15.93 7.02
N ASP A 90 -2.89 -16.26 7.25
CA ASP A 90 -2.11 -17.10 6.34
C ASP A 90 -2.74 -18.51 6.19
N GLU A 91 -3.20 -19.12 7.28
CA GLU A 91 -3.92 -20.39 7.24
C GLU A 91 -5.21 -20.28 6.43
N LEU A 92 -6.00 -19.22 6.63
CA LEU A 92 -7.23 -18.96 5.87
C LEU A 92 -6.95 -18.73 4.38
N ILE A 93 -5.84 -18.06 4.03
CA ILE A 93 -5.42 -17.89 2.63
C ILE A 93 -5.08 -19.23 2.00
N VAL A 94 -4.36 -20.11 2.71
CA VAL A 94 -4.04 -21.46 2.25
C VAL A 94 -5.30 -22.28 2.03
N GLU A 95 -6.26 -22.23 2.94
CA GLU A 95 -7.55 -22.92 2.80
C GLU A 95 -8.33 -22.39 1.58
N PHE A 96 -8.49 -21.07 1.48
CA PHE A 96 -9.17 -20.43 0.37
C PHE A 96 -8.55 -20.82 -0.98
N ASN A 97 -7.22 -20.77 -1.10
CA ASN A 97 -6.53 -21.13 -2.35
C ASN A 97 -6.76 -22.60 -2.75
N LYS A 98 -6.93 -23.51 -1.79
CA LYS A 98 -7.34 -24.90 -2.08
C LYS A 98 -8.76 -24.96 -2.63
N GLU A 99 -9.69 -24.20 -2.05
CA GLU A 99 -11.09 -24.16 -2.49
C GLU A 99 -11.24 -23.61 -3.92
N VAL A 100 -10.47 -22.58 -4.28
CA VAL A 100 -10.54 -21.95 -5.60
C VAL A 100 -9.60 -22.55 -6.65
N GLY A 101 -8.86 -23.62 -6.31
CA GLY A 101 -8.00 -24.34 -7.25
C GLY A 101 -6.77 -23.55 -7.74
N LEU A 102 -6.25 -22.64 -6.91
CA LEU A 102 -5.06 -21.82 -7.20
C LEU A 102 -3.74 -22.45 -6.71
N MET A 103 -3.70 -23.77 -6.50
CA MET A 103 -2.50 -24.52 -6.09
C MET A 103 -1.99 -25.46 -7.18
#